data_AF-A0A1X4MCL8-F1
#
_entry.id   AF-A0A1X4MCL8-F1
#
_cell.length_a   1.000
_cell.length_b   1.000
_cell.length_c   1.000
_cell.angle_alpha   90.00
_cell.angle_beta   90.00
_cell.angle_gamma   90.00
#
_symmetry.space_group_name_H-M   'P 1'
#
loop_
_entity.id
_entity.type
_entity.pdbx_description
1 polymer ?
#
loop_
_entity_poly.entity_id
_entity_poly.type
_entity_poly.pdbx_seq_one_letter_code
_entity_poly.pdbx_strand_id
1 'polypeptide(L)'
;MLKIDVEDVARRLPIPLVGVDRQRAEVLLADAEELIRLEFLRAGRDFDAEVQDSAWLGPTARFVVIEMVAAAAIVGGNVGQRSATSTTGPQSDSVTWADVGSVSWSGVLLTDVQRERLGLTGCGPRGAFPKPLRWPEIFRGR
;
A
#
# COMPACT_ATOMS: atom_id res chain seq x y z
N MET A 1 -13.37 0.17 -14.68
CA MET A 1 -12.51 1.38 -14.74
C MET A 1 -13.01 2.46 -13.79
N LEU A 2 -12.25 2.73 -12.73
CA LEU A 2 -12.52 3.84 -11.81
C LEU A 2 -12.25 5.15 -12.57
N LYS A 3 -13.17 6.11 -12.51
CA LYS A 3 -12.92 7.45 -13.08
C LYS A 3 -12.20 8.29 -12.03
N ILE A 4 -10.88 8.17 -11.95
CA ILE A 4 -10.03 8.94 -11.04
C ILE A 4 -9.07 9.74 -11.91
N ASP A 5 -9.09 11.05 -11.74
CA ASP A 5 -8.17 11.96 -12.42
C ASP A 5 -7.10 12.46 -11.45
N VAL A 6 -5.97 12.90 -11.97
CA VAL A 6 -4.88 13.51 -11.19
C VAL A 6 -5.40 14.71 -10.40
N GLU A 7 -6.38 15.42 -10.94
CA GLU A 7 -7.01 16.55 -10.30
C GLU A 7 -7.76 16.15 -9.01
N ASP A 8 -8.29 14.93 -8.94
CA ASP A 8 -8.90 14.41 -7.71
C ASP A 8 -7.87 14.22 -6.58
N VAL A 9 -6.63 13.89 -6.94
CA VAL A 9 -5.51 13.76 -6.02
C VAL A 9 -4.99 15.14 -5.63
N ALA A 10 -4.78 16.02 -6.61
CA ALA A 10 -4.26 17.37 -6.41
C ALA A 10 -5.12 18.19 -5.44
N ARG A 11 -6.46 18.07 -5.52
CA ARG A 11 -7.39 18.77 -4.61
C ARG A 11 -7.29 18.33 -3.15
N ARG A 12 -6.72 17.15 -2.88
CA ARG A 12 -6.62 16.57 -1.54
C ARG A 12 -5.22 16.69 -0.93
N LEU A 13 -4.23 16.98 -1.77
CA LEU A 13 -2.86 17.20 -1.31
C LEU A 13 -2.70 18.61 -0.73
N PRO A 14 -1.88 18.76 0.33
CA PRO A 14 -1.56 20.08 0.88
C PRO A 14 -0.63 20.90 -0.03
N ILE A 15 0.02 20.24 -0.99
CA ILE A 15 1.00 20.84 -1.92
C ILE A 15 0.46 20.66 -3.35
N PRO A 16 0.44 21.72 -4.18
CA PRO A 16 -0.01 21.61 -5.56
C PRO A 16 0.95 20.78 -6.40
N LEU A 17 0.41 19.88 -7.24
CA LEU A 17 1.18 19.10 -8.20
C LEU A 17 1.44 19.95 -9.47
N VAL A 18 2.71 20.24 -9.76
CA VAL A 18 3.10 21.07 -10.92
C VAL A 18 4.17 20.35 -11.74
N GLY A 19 4.10 20.47 -13.07
CA GLY A 19 5.12 19.96 -13.98
C GLY A 19 5.37 18.45 -13.84
N VAL A 20 6.60 18.09 -13.47
CA VAL A 20 7.06 16.69 -13.35
C VAL A 20 6.29 15.91 -12.28
N ASP A 21 5.86 16.57 -11.19
CA ASP A 21 5.11 15.91 -10.12
C ASP A 21 3.72 15.46 -10.59
N ARG A 22 3.12 16.22 -11.52
CA ARG A 22 1.84 15.87 -12.14
C ARG A 22 1.99 14.63 -13.03
N GLN A 23 3.02 14.58 -13.88
CA GLN A 23 3.32 13.42 -14.72
C GLN A 23 3.61 12.18 -13.86
N ARG A 24 4.34 12.35 -12.75
CA ARG A 24 4.61 11.26 -11.82
C ARG A 24 3.33 10.75 -11.15
N ALA A 25 2.42 11.64 -10.77
CA ALA A 25 1.14 11.26 -10.19
C ALA A 25 0.26 10.46 -11.17
N GLU A 26 0.30 10.75 -12.47
CA GLU A 26 -0.39 9.96 -13.52
C GLU A 26 0.12 8.51 -13.55
N VAL A 27 1.44 8.33 -13.51
CA VAL A 27 2.06 6.99 -13.46
C VAL A 27 1.68 6.27 -12.17
N LEU A 28 1.75 6.94 -11.02
CA LEU A 28 1.39 6.34 -9.73
C LEU A 28 -0.10 5.96 -9.65
N LEU A 29 -0.99 6.70 -10.33
CA LEU A 29 -2.40 6.34 -10.45
C LEU A 29 -2.57 5.04 -11.25
N ALA A 30 -1.90 4.93 -12.39
CA ALA A 30 -1.94 3.72 -13.21
C ALA A 30 -1.39 2.50 -12.44
N ASP A 31 -0.25 2.66 -11.77
CA ASP A 31 0.37 1.61 -10.96
C ASP A 31 -0.54 1.19 -9.80
N ALA A 32 -1.22 2.14 -9.14
CA ALA A 32 -2.14 1.84 -8.05
C ALA A 32 -3.36 1.02 -8.53
N GLU A 33 -3.94 1.38 -9.67
CA GLU A 33 -5.04 0.61 -10.27
C GLU A 33 -4.59 -0.81 -10.64
N GLU A 34 -3.44 -0.94 -11.30
CA GLU A 34 -2.89 -2.24 -11.68
C GLU A 34 -2.62 -3.11 -10.46
N LEU A 35 -2.03 -2.54 -9.41
CA LEU A 35 -1.74 -3.25 -8.18
C LEU A 35 -3.01 -3.76 -7.50
N ILE A 36 -4.07 -2.93 -7.42
CA ILE A 36 -5.37 -3.36 -6.88
C ILE A 36 -5.94 -4.52 -7.72
N ARG A 37 -5.94 -4.41 -9.06
CA ARG A 37 -6.40 -5.50 -9.93
C ARG A 37 -5.61 -6.80 -9.68
N LEU A 38 -4.28 -6.71 -9.61
CA LEU A 38 -3.43 -7.86 -9.33
C LEU A 38 -3.74 -8.50 -7.98
N GLU A 39 -4.03 -7.71 -6.95
CA GLU A 39 -4.38 -8.24 -5.62
C GLU A 39 -5.76 -8.92 -5.57
N PHE A 40 -6.72 -8.43 -6.34
CA PHE A 40 -7.99 -9.14 -6.57
C PHE A 40 -7.74 -10.47 -7.29
N LEU A 41 -6.94 -10.46 -8.37
CA LEU A 41 -6.60 -11.68 -9.10
C LEU A 41 -5.87 -12.71 -8.23
N ARG A 42 -4.96 -12.27 -7.36
CA ARG A 42 -4.28 -13.13 -6.37
C ARG A 42 -5.26 -13.77 -5.39
N ALA A 43 -6.36 -13.09 -5.07
CA ALA A 43 -7.46 -13.61 -4.27
C ALA A 43 -8.47 -14.45 -5.07
N GLY A 44 -8.22 -14.68 -6.37
CA GLY A 44 -9.14 -15.40 -7.26
C GLY A 44 -10.41 -14.62 -7.62
N ARG A 45 -10.35 -13.29 -7.51
CA ARG A 45 -11.47 -12.36 -7.71
C ARG A 45 -11.22 -11.45 -8.89
N ASP A 46 -12.27 -10.98 -9.55
CA ASP A 46 -12.19 -10.02 -10.65
C ASP A 46 -12.67 -8.65 -10.17
N PHE A 47 -11.72 -7.72 -10.07
CA PHE A 47 -11.99 -6.36 -9.64
C PHE A 47 -12.96 -5.62 -10.56
N ASP A 48 -12.80 -5.72 -11.88
CA ASP A 48 -13.58 -4.94 -12.82
C ASP A 48 -15.04 -5.42 -12.88
N ALA A 49 -15.27 -6.73 -12.70
CA ALA A 49 -16.62 -7.29 -12.52
C ALA A 49 -17.24 -6.87 -11.19
N GLU A 50 -16.53 -7.04 -10.07
CA GLU A 50 -17.08 -6.75 -8.74
C GLU A 50 -17.39 -5.28 -8.50
N VAL A 51 -16.65 -4.36 -9.12
CA VAL A 51 -16.92 -2.92 -9.03
C VAL A 51 -18.25 -2.55 -9.70
N GLN A 52 -18.71 -3.30 -10.70
CA GLN A 52 -20.02 -3.07 -11.31
C GLN A 52 -21.16 -3.61 -10.43
N ASP A 53 -20.92 -4.75 -9.78
CA ASP A 53 -21.94 -5.44 -8.99
C ASP A 53 -22.08 -4.88 -7.58
N SER A 54 -20.99 -4.37 -7.00
CA SER A 54 -20.94 -3.88 -5.62
C SER A 54 -20.90 -2.35 -5.55
N ALA A 55 -22.02 -1.76 -5.14
CA ALA A 55 -22.15 -0.31 -4.99
C ALA A 55 -21.12 0.35 -4.04
N TRP A 56 -20.59 -0.40 -3.07
CA TRP A 56 -19.62 0.10 -2.09
C TRP A 56 -18.16 0.00 -2.56
N LEU A 57 -17.84 -0.92 -3.48
CA LEU A 57 -16.45 -1.24 -3.82
C LEU A 57 -15.82 -0.14 -4.67
N GLY A 58 -16.56 0.41 -5.65
CA GLY A 58 -16.08 1.51 -6.49
C GLY A 58 -15.65 2.75 -5.69
N PRO A 59 -16.52 3.32 -4.83
CA PRO A 59 -16.17 4.44 -3.97
C PRO A 59 -14.99 4.14 -3.04
N THR A 60 -14.97 2.95 -2.43
CA THR A 60 -13.91 2.53 -1.52
C THR A 60 -12.56 2.41 -2.22
N ALA A 61 -12.54 1.76 -3.38
CA ALA A 61 -11.34 1.62 -4.20
C ALA A 61 -10.81 2.98 -4.65
N ARG A 62 -11.69 3.94 -4.97
CA ARG A 62 -11.28 5.32 -5.26
C ARG A 62 -10.57 5.98 -4.08
N PHE A 63 -11.09 5.85 -2.87
CA PHE A 63 -10.41 6.41 -1.69
C PHE A 63 -9.06 5.74 -1.44
N VAL A 64 -8.96 4.43 -1.62
CA VAL A 64 -7.70 3.69 -1.47
C VAL A 64 -6.66 4.13 -2.49
N VAL A 65 -7.01 4.23 -3.78
CA VAL A 65 -6.09 4.70 -4.83
C VAL A 65 -5.56 6.10 -4.51
N ILE A 66 -6.45 7.02 -4.11
CA ILE A 66 -6.05 8.39 -3.75
C ILE A 66 -5.11 8.37 -2.54
N GLU A 67 -5.38 7.56 -1.52
CA GLU A 67 -4.53 7.43 -0.33
C GLU A 67 -3.14 6.88 -0.69
N MET A 68 -3.06 5.86 -1.56
CA MET A 68 -1.80 5.30 -2.04
C MET A 68 -0.95 6.32 -2.80
N VAL A 69 -1.58 7.05 -3.75
CA VAL A 69 -0.86 8.05 -4.55
C VAL A 69 -0.48 9.26 -3.71
N ALA A 70 -1.35 9.71 -2.80
CA ALA A 70 -1.03 10.82 -1.90
C ALA A 70 0.13 10.47 -0.96
N ALA A 71 0.15 9.25 -0.41
CA ALA A 71 1.27 8.78 0.40
C ALA A 71 2.57 8.75 -0.41
N ALA A 72 2.56 8.20 -1.63
CA ALA A 72 3.73 8.17 -2.51
C ALA A 72 4.20 9.58 -2.92
N ALA A 73 3.28 10.51 -3.18
CA ALA A 73 3.59 11.90 -3.52
C ALA A 73 4.20 12.67 -2.35
N ILE A 74 3.68 12.49 -1.13
CA ILE A 74 4.18 13.17 0.08
C ILE A 74 5.54 12.60 0.51
N VAL A 75 5.70 11.28 0.49
CA VAL A 75 6.96 10.62 0.90
C VAL A 75 8.03 10.80 -0.17
N GLY A 76 7.67 10.81 -1.46
CA GLY A 76 8.57 11.17 -2.55
C GLY A 76 9.85 10.32 -2.58
N GLY A 77 11.02 10.96 -2.65
CA GLY A 77 12.33 10.30 -2.59
C GLY A 77 12.79 9.93 -1.17
N ASN A 78 12.02 10.29 -0.15
CA ASN A 78 12.34 10.06 1.27
C ASN A 78 11.75 8.73 1.75
N VAL A 79 11.59 7.75 0.86
CA VAL A 79 11.08 6.42 1.22
C VAL A 79 12.01 5.82 2.26
N GLY A 80 11.42 5.50 3.41
CA GLY A 80 12.14 4.99 4.56
C GLY A 80 12.72 6.07 5.46
N GLN A 81 12.46 7.37 5.31
CA GLN A 81 13.02 8.38 6.24
C GLN A 81 12.21 8.44 7.53
N ARG A 82 12.84 8.20 8.68
CA ARG A 82 12.18 8.29 9.99
C ARG A 82 12.48 9.60 10.72
N SER A 83 13.69 10.14 10.54
CA SER A 83 14.11 11.39 11.15
C SER A 83 15.20 12.04 10.31
N ALA A 84 15.05 13.34 10.03
CA ALA A 84 16.15 14.20 9.60
C ALA A 84 16.37 15.25 10.68
N THR A 85 17.60 15.34 11.16
CA THR A 85 18.01 16.38 12.09
C THR A 85 19.12 17.18 11.43
N SER A 86 18.88 18.47 11.19
CA SER A 86 19.89 19.41 10.74
C SER A 86 20.10 20.43 11.86
N THR A 87 21.31 20.49 12.38
CA THR A 87 21.72 21.54 13.35
C THR A 87 22.63 22.51 12.57
N THR A 88 22.94 23.74 13.03
CA THR A 88 23.86 24.67 12.32
C THR A 88 24.96 25.22 13.25
N GLY A 89 26.26 25.09 12.88
CA GLY A 89 27.47 25.08 13.75
C GLY A 89 28.61 24.13 13.23
N PRO A 90 29.43 23.42 14.03
CA PRO A 90 30.39 22.41 13.54
C PRO A 90 29.66 21.13 13.10
N GLN A 91 28.98 21.17 11.95
CA GLN A 91 27.80 20.33 11.72
C GLN A 91 28.02 18.93 11.17
N SER A 92 27.16 18.04 11.67
CA SER A 92 26.93 16.67 11.22
C SER A 92 25.46 16.56 10.83
N ASP A 93 25.18 16.30 9.56
CA ASP A 93 23.84 15.91 9.12
C ASP A 93 23.67 14.40 9.35
N SER A 94 22.60 14.02 10.05
CA SER A 94 22.26 12.61 10.26
C SER A 94 20.84 12.34 9.81
N VAL A 95 20.70 11.29 8.99
CA VAL A 95 19.42 10.82 8.49
C VAL A 95 19.24 9.38 8.92
N THR A 96 18.17 9.12 9.67
CA THR A 96 17.82 7.77 10.10
C THR A 96 16.76 7.22 9.15
N TRP A 97 17.10 6.13 8.48
CA TRP A 97 16.17 5.39 7.63
C TRP A 97 15.51 4.24 8.42
N ALA A 98 14.18 4.15 8.37
CA ALA A 98 13.39 2.99 8.78
C ALA A 98 12.23 2.81 7.78
N ASP A 99 11.96 1.57 7.36
CA ASP A 99 10.81 1.25 6.53
C ASP A 99 9.52 1.59 7.28
N VAL A 100 8.77 2.58 6.76
CA VAL A 100 7.53 3.06 7.39
C VAL A 100 6.32 2.25 6.91
N GLY A 101 6.51 1.29 5.99
CA GLY A 101 5.47 0.36 5.52
C GLY A 101 4.27 1.02 4.83
N SER A 102 4.32 2.33 4.59
CA SER A 102 3.24 3.12 3.98
C SER A 102 3.46 3.37 2.48
N VAL A 103 4.70 3.24 1.99
CA VAL A 103 5.11 3.52 0.60
C VAL A 103 6.24 2.54 0.26
N SER A 104 6.25 2.01 -0.96
CA SER A 104 7.33 1.14 -1.43
C SER A 104 8.41 1.98 -2.13
N TRP A 105 9.63 1.46 -2.22
CA TRP A 105 10.68 2.14 -3.00
C TRP A 105 10.29 2.29 -4.49
N SER A 106 9.44 1.39 -5.00
CA SER A 106 8.86 1.47 -6.35
C SER A 106 7.69 2.47 -6.48
N GLY A 107 7.27 3.13 -5.41
CA GLY A 107 6.17 4.09 -5.41
C GLY A 107 5.01 3.62 -4.56
N VAL A 108 3.89 3.23 -5.18
CA VAL A 108 2.67 2.87 -4.44
C VAL A 108 2.80 1.52 -3.72
N LEU A 109 2.10 1.39 -2.59
CA LEU A 109 2.01 0.17 -1.81
C LEU A 109 0.58 0.02 -1.29
N LEU A 110 0.04 -1.20 -1.36
CA LEU A 110 -1.26 -1.51 -0.76
C LEU A 110 -1.05 -2.08 0.64
N THR A 111 -1.42 -1.30 1.64
CA THR A 111 -1.29 -1.67 3.05
C THR A 111 -2.37 -2.66 3.50
N ASP A 112 -2.13 -3.39 4.59
CA ASP A 112 -3.10 -4.37 5.11
C ASP A 112 -4.47 -3.73 5.47
N VAL A 113 -4.47 -2.49 5.96
CA VAL A 113 -5.71 -1.73 6.23
C VAL A 113 -6.47 -1.41 4.94
N GLN A 114 -5.75 -1.06 3.86
CA GLN A 114 -6.38 -0.82 2.56
C GLN A 114 -6.91 -2.12 1.95
N ARG A 115 -6.18 -3.22 2.08
CA ARG A 115 -6.67 -4.56 1.70
C ARG A 115 -7.95 -4.91 2.44
N GLU A 116 -8.01 -4.63 3.74
CA GLU A 116 -9.20 -4.88 4.55
C GLU A 116 -10.39 -4.07 4.07
N ARG A 117 -10.20 -2.77 3.80
CA ARG A 117 -11.24 -1.90 3.23
C ARG A 117 -11.72 -2.39 1.87
N LEU A 118 -10.85 -2.98 1.04
CA LEU A 118 -11.20 -3.58 -0.25
C LEU A 118 -11.89 -4.96 -0.09
N GLY A 119 -12.06 -5.45 1.13
CA GLY A 119 -12.62 -6.78 1.39
C GLY A 119 -11.68 -7.90 0.96
N LEU A 120 -10.38 -7.64 0.84
CA LEU A 120 -9.32 -8.62 0.56
C LEU A 120 -8.76 -9.24 1.86
N THR A 121 -9.51 -9.17 2.95
CA THR A 121 -9.19 -9.82 4.23
C THR A 121 -9.28 -11.34 4.08
N GLY A 122 -8.13 -11.98 3.90
CA GLY A 122 -8.08 -13.42 3.68
C GLY A 122 -6.71 -14.06 3.87
N CYS A 123 -5.73 -13.33 4.42
CA CYS A 123 -4.51 -13.96 4.89
C CYS A 123 -4.83 -14.69 6.20
N GLY A 124 -5.34 -15.92 6.10
CA GLY A 124 -5.27 -16.86 7.22
C GLY A 124 -3.84 -16.92 7.77
N PRO A 125 -3.62 -17.50 8.97
CA PRO A 125 -2.31 -17.56 9.58
C PRO A 125 -1.25 -18.01 8.55
N ARG A 126 -0.31 -17.10 8.21
CA ARG A 126 0.80 -17.38 7.27
C ARG A 126 1.81 -18.37 7.83
N GLY A 127 1.68 -18.71 9.12
CA GLY A 127 2.50 -19.71 9.79
C GLY A 127 1.93 -21.11 9.58
N ALA A 128 2.69 -21.97 8.91
CA ALA A 128 2.51 -23.41 9.02
C ALA A 128 3.11 -23.87 10.36
N PHE A 129 2.36 -23.75 11.44
CA PHE A 129 2.80 -24.32 12.72
C PHE A 129 2.75 -25.85 12.61
N PRO A 130 3.87 -26.56 12.86
CA PRO A 130 3.82 -28.00 12.95
C PRO A 130 2.79 -28.39 14.00
N LYS A 131 2.03 -29.46 13.74
CA LYS A 131 1.14 -30.02 14.75
C LYS A 131 1.97 -30.28 16.01
N PRO A 132 1.46 -29.94 17.21
CA PRO A 132 2.21 -30.17 18.44
C PRO A 132 2.66 -31.63 18.50
N LEU A 133 3.94 -31.84 18.83
CA LEU A 133 4.47 -33.18 19.05
C LEU A 133 3.59 -33.86 20.11
N ARG A 134 3.15 -35.08 19.83
CA ARG A 134 2.42 -35.87 20.83
C ARG A 134 3.33 -36.06 22.03
N TRP A 135 2.77 -35.89 23.24
CA TRP A 135 3.49 -36.10 24.48
C TRP A 135 4.09 -37.53 24.53
N PRO A 136 5.22 -37.73 25.24
CA PRO A 136 6.00 -38.97 25.18
C PRO A 136 5.24 -40.26 25.52
N GLU A 137 4.06 -40.15 26.13
CA GLU A 137 3.24 -41.26 26.60
C GLU A 137 2.71 -42.16 25.46
N ILE A 138 2.75 -41.70 24.20
CA ILE A 138 2.24 -42.44 23.03
C ILE A 138 3.38 -43.01 22.16
N PHE A 139 4.65 -42.67 22.41
CA PHE A 139 5.77 -43.17 21.61
C PHE A 139 6.24 -44.55 22.10
N ARG A 140 5.40 -45.58 21.89
CA ARG A 140 5.86 -46.98 21.92
C ARG A 140 6.25 -47.38 20.51
N GLY A 141 7.56 -47.50 20.29
CA GLY A 141 8.12 -47.96 19.04
C GLY A 141 7.48 -49.27 18.56
N ARG A 142 7.20 -49.31 17.26
CA ARG A 142 7.13 -50.51 16.43
C ARG A 142 7.95 -50.28 15.19
#